data_AF-A0A1E3P029-F1
#
_entry.id   AF-A0A1E3P029-F1
#
_cell.length_a   1.000
_cell.length_b   1.000
_cell.length_c   1.000
_cell.angle_alpha   90.00
_cell.angle_beta   90.00
_cell.angle_gamma   90.00
#
_symmetry.space_group_name_H-M   'P 1'
#
loop_
_entity.id
_entity.type
_entity.pdbx_description
1 polymer ?
#
loop_
_entity_poly.entity_id
_entity_poly.type
_entity_poly.pdbx_seq_one_letter_code
_entity_poly.pdbx_strand_id
1 'polypeptide(L)'
;TQMSRYEFYRRTTVNKGGVKKIANTVLNQSVSNSVAIVLSGVSKVFVGEIVEKARSFELKKMDLKNVDENGPLLPEHIREAWRLYQIESG
;
A
#
# COMPACT_ATOMS: atom_id res chain seq x y z
N THR A 1 19.61 0.27 -11.96
CA THR A 1 19.60 1.74 -12.12
C THR A 1 18.30 2.32 -11.57
N GLN A 2 18.28 3.60 -11.19
CA GLN A 2 17.06 4.28 -10.71
C GLN A 2 15.94 4.25 -11.75
N MET A 3 16.29 4.41 -13.03
CA MET A 3 15.34 4.36 -14.16
C MET A 3 14.58 3.04 -14.24
N SER A 4 15.27 1.90 -14.08
CA SER A 4 14.64 0.58 -14.09
C SER A 4 13.62 0.43 -12.95
N ARG A 5 13.97 0.85 -11.73
CA ARG A 5 13.04 0.79 -10.57
C ARG A 5 11.78 1.61 -10.81
N TYR A 6 11.93 2.81 -11.37
CA TYR A 6 10.81 3.69 -11.69
C TYR A 6 9.88 3.07 -12.74
N GLU A 7 10.44 2.52 -13.83
CA GLU A 7 9.67 1.84 -14.86
C GLU A 7 8.92 0.61 -14.31
N PHE A 8 9.58 -0.18 -13.48
CA PHE A 8 8.94 -1.29 -12.76
C PHE A 8 7.79 -0.80 -11.87
N TYR A 9 7.99 0.24 -11.08
CA TYR A 9 6.95 0.81 -10.24
C TYR A 9 5.75 1.28 -11.06
N ARG A 10 5.98 2.00 -12.17
CA ARG A 10 4.92 2.54 -13.02
C ARG A 10 4.07 1.43 -13.64
N ARG A 11 4.70 0.37 -14.17
CA ARG A 11 4.00 -0.72 -14.87
C ARG A 11 3.40 -1.79 -13.95
N THR A 12 3.86 -1.88 -12.71
CA THR A 12 3.37 -2.91 -11.78
C THR A 12 1.96 -2.58 -11.30
N THR A 13 1.11 -3.59 -11.23
CA THR A 13 -0.24 -3.53 -10.67
C THR A 13 -0.41 -4.69 -9.70
N VAL A 14 -1.35 -4.57 -8.75
CA VAL A 14 -1.71 -5.70 -7.89
C VAL A 14 -2.25 -6.85 -8.75
N ASN A 15 -2.01 -8.09 -8.34
CA ASN A 15 -2.39 -9.28 -9.10
C ASN A 15 -3.91 -9.29 -9.38
N LYS A 16 -4.27 -9.02 -10.64
CA LYS A 16 -5.68 -8.91 -11.08
C LYS A 16 -6.49 -10.17 -10.80
N GLY A 17 -5.90 -11.36 -11.01
CA GLY A 17 -6.58 -12.64 -10.78
C GLY A 17 -6.84 -12.90 -9.30
N GLY A 18 -5.87 -12.59 -8.44
CA GLY A 18 -6.00 -12.67 -6.99
C GLY A 18 -7.05 -11.70 -6.46
N VAL A 19 -7.02 -10.44 -6.91
CA VAL A 19 -8.01 -9.41 -6.55
C VAL A 19 -9.42 -9.86 -6.98
N LYS A 20 -9.56 -10.37 -8.20
CA LYS A 20 -10.84 -10.90 -8.70
C LYS A 20 -11.37 -12.04 -7.83
N LYS A 21 -10.50 -12.98 -7.43
CA LYS A 21 -10.86 -14.10 -6.56
C LYS A 21 -11.36 -13.60 -5.19
N ILE A 22 -10.65 -12.66 -4.58
CA ILE A 22 -11.03 -12.06 -3.29
C ILE A 22 -12.37 -11.31 -3.43
N ALA A 23 -12.54 -10.49 -4.46
CA ALA A 23 -13.77 -9.74 -4.69
C ALA A 23 -14.98 -10.68 -4.87
N ASN A 24 -14.81 -11.78 -5.61
CA ASN A 24 -15.85 -12.79 -5.74
C ASN A 24 -16.21 -13.46 -4.41
N THR A 25 -15.21 -13.76 -3.57
CA THR A 25 -15.44 -14.36 -2.25
C THR A 25 -16.16 -13.41 -1.30
N VAL A 26 -15.78 -12.13 -1.27
CA VAL A 26 -16.37 -11.12 -0.37
C VAL A 26 -17.80 -10.78 -0.77
N LEU A 27 -18.06 -10.60 -2.07
CA LEU A 27 -19.36 -10.20 -2.58
C LEU A 27 -20.29 -11.39 -2.85
N ASN A 28 -19.77 -12.61 -2.78
CA ASN A 28 -20.44 -13.86 -3.15
C ASN A 28 -21.09 -13.80 -4.56
N GLN A 29 -20.47 -13.05 -5.48
CA GLN A 29 -20.94 -12.85 -6.85
C GLN A 29 -19.75 -12.78 -7.82
N SER A 30 -19.99 -13.04 -9.10
CA SER A 30 -18.95 -12.91 -10.12
C SER A 30 -18.74 -11.44 -10.52
N VAL A 31 -17.51 -10.94 -10.37
CA VAL A 31 -17.13 -9.59 -10.83
C VAL A 31 -16.52 -9.62 -12.23
N SER A 32 -16.74 -8.56 -13.01
CA SER A 32 -16.19 -8.41 -14.35
C SER A 32 -14.68 -8.15 -14.34
N ASN A 33 -14.00 -8.39 -15.47
CA ASN A 33 -12.57 -8.08 -15.60
C ASN A 33 -12.28 -6.58 -15.45
N SER A 34 -13.19 -5.72 -15.91
CA SER A 34 -13.08 -4.27 -15.76
C SER A 34 -13.09 -3.86 -14.29
N VAL A 35 -13.98 -4.44 -13.49
CA VAL A 35 -14.03 -4.20 -12.03
C VAL A 35 -12.75 -4.68 -11.36
N ALA A 36 -12.23 -5.86 -11.75
CA ALA A 36 -10.97 -6.36 -11.21
C ALA A 36 -9.76 -5.45 -11.53
N ILE A 37 -9.74 -4.81 -12.71
CA ILE A 37 -8.70 -3.84 -13.08
C ILE A 37 -8.79 -2.60 -12.18
N VAL A 38 -9.99 -2.05 -12.00
CA VAL A 38 -10.22 -0.88 -11.14
C VAL A 38 -9.80 -1.20 -9.70
N LEU A 39 -10.27 -2.33 -9.15
CA LEU A 39 -9.89 -2.79 -7.81
C LEU A 39 -8.38 -2.97 -7.65
N SER A 40 -7.69 -3.48 -8.67
CA SER A 40 -6.23 -3.64 -8.64
C SER A 40 -5.51 -2.29 -8.63
N GLY A 41 -6.08 -1.28 -9.32
CA GLY A 41 -5.59 0.10 -9.29
C GLY A 41 -5.78 0.74 -7.91
N VAL A 42 -7.00 0.68 -7.37
CA VAL A 42 -7.33 1.20 -6.03
C VAL A 42 -6.48 0.51 -4.95
N SER A 43 -6.30 -0.80 -5.03
CA SER A 43 -5.45 -1.56 -4.11
C SER A 43 -3.99 -1.08 -4.15
N LYS A 44 -3.46 -0.72 -5.33
CA LYS A 44 -2.10 -0.19 -5.46
C LYS A 44 -1.98 1.18 -4.77
N VAL A 45 -2.95 2.06 -4.99
CA VAL A 45 -2.98 3.40 -4.37
C VAL A 45 -3.02 3.26 -2.85
N PHE A 46 -3.96 2.44 -2.35
CA PHE A 46 -4.10 2.16 -0.92
C PHE A 46 -2.80 1.66 -0.28
N VAL A 47 -2.12 0.67 -0.88
CA VAL A 47 -0.84 0.17 -0.37
C VAL A 47 0.22 1.28 -0.38
N GLY A 48 0.24 2.12 -1.42
CA GLY A 48 1.15 3.26 -1.52
C GLY A 48 0.96 4.26 -0.36
N GLU A 49 -0.29 4.64 -0.09
CA GLU A 49 -0.65 5.57 0.99
C GLU A 49 -0.22 5.03 2.36
N ILE A 50 -0.47 3.74 2.63
CA ILE A 50 -0.06 3.12 3.90
C ILE A 50 1.46 3.10 4.04
N VAL A 51 2.20 2.77 2.98
CA VAL A 51 3.68 2.74 3.00
C VAL A 51 4.25 4.15 3.20
N GLU A 52 3.68 5.15 2.52
CA GLU A 52 4.11 6.55 2.67
C GLU A 52 3.88 7.08 4.09
N LYS A 53 2.71 6.78 4.68
CA LYS A 53 2.42 7.13 6.08
C LYS A 53 3.34 6.39 7.06
N ALA A 54 3.60 5.11 6.84
CA ALA A 54 4.51 4.33 7.68
C ALA A 54 5.92 4.92 7.66
N ARG A 55 6.41 5.30 6.49
CA ARG A 55 7.71 5.93 6.33
C ARG A 55 7.78 7.31 6.96
N SER A 56 6.71 8.10 6.82
CA SER A 56 6.60 9.41 7.45
C SER A 56 6.62 9.33 8.97
N PHE A 57 6.00 8.30 9.54
CA PHE A 57 6.02 8.05 10.99
C PHE A 57 7.41 7.64 11.49
N GLU A 58 8.10 6.75 10.76
CA GLU A 58 9.48 6.36 11.07
C GLU A 58 10.41 7.58 11.09
N LEU A 59 10.34 8.44 10.07
CA LEU A 59 11.13 9.67 10.00
C LEU A 59 10.84 10.62 11.18
N LYS A 60 9.58 10.77 11.59
CA LYS A 60 9.23 11.57 12.78
C LYS A 60 9.77 10.97 14.09
N LYS A 61 9.91 9.65 14.17
CA LYS A 61 10.51 8.97 15.33
C LYS A 61 12.04 9.07 15.34
N MET A 62 12.71 9.24 14.20
CA MET A 62 14.16 9.42 14.12
C MET A 62 14.64 10.65 14.91
N ASP A 63 13.89 11.75 14.88
CA ASP A 63 14.22 12.95 15.65
C ASP A 63 14.30 12.69 17.17
N LEU A 64 13.69 11.60 17.63
CA LEU A 64 13.58 11.24 19.05
C LEU A 64 14.55 10.12 19.47
N LYS A 65 15.00 9.29 18.54
CA LYS A 65 15.85 8.11 18.77
C LYS A 65 16.68 7.95 17.51
N ASN A 66 18.01 7.95 17.58
CA ASN A 66 18.97 7.77 16.47
C ASN A 66 18.71 6.49 15.63
N VAL A 67 17.59 6.43 14.93
CA VAL A 67 17.12 5.34 14.08
C VAL A 67 17.74 5.57 12.72
N ASP A 68 18.16 4.49 12.06
CA ASP A 68 18.73 4.55 10.72
C ASP A 68 17.65 5.01 9.73
N GLU A 69 17.96 6.06 8.97
CA GLU A 69 17.07 6.57 7.93
C GLU A 69 16.76 5.50 6.91
N ASN A 70 17.64 4.55 6.66
CA ASN A 70 17.45 3.49 5.68
C ASN A 70 17.02 2.16 6.31
N GLY A 71 16.54 2.20 7.55
CA GLY A 71 15.98 1.06 8.26
C GLY A 71 14.74 0.46 7.55
N PRO A 72 14.46 -0.84 7.78
CA PRO A 72 13.28 -1.49 7.23
C PRO A 72 12.01 -1.04 7.97
N LEU A 73 10.88 -0.97 7.25
CA LEU A 73 9.59 -0.74 7.88
C LEU A 73 9.21 -1.88 8.83
N LEU A 74 9.03 -1.56 10.10
CA LEU A 74 8.62 -2.50 11.14
C LEU A 74 7.08 -2.64 11.18
N PRO A 75 6.55 -3.76 11.70
CA PRO A 75 5.11 -3.94 11.87
C PRO A 75 4.44 -2.83 12.68
N GLU A 76 5.15 -2.23 13.64
CA GLU A 76 4.65 -1.07 14.40
C GLU A 76 4.40 0.17 13.52
N HIS A 77 5.23 0.40 12.50
CA HIS A 77 5.08 1.52 11.56
C HIS A 77 3.80 1.36 10.73
N ILE A 78 3.52 0.12 10.28
CA ILE A 78 2.31 -0.19 9.51
C ILE A 78 1.04 -0.03 10.35
N ARG A 79 1.06 -0.48 11.61
CA ARG A 79 -0.10 -0.31 12.51
C ARG A 79 -0.42 1.16 12.75
N GLU A 80 0.60 1.98 12.97
CA GLU A 80 0.39 3.41 13.17
C GLU A 80 -0.03 4.12 11.89
N ALA A 81 0.55 3.74 10.74
CA ALA A 81 0.10 4.23 9.44
C ALA A 81 -1.38 3.96 9.19
N TRP A 82 -1.85 2.75 9.54
CA TRP A 82 -3.27 2.40 9.46
C TRP A 82 -4.13 3.26 10.39
N ARG A 83 -3.69 3.49 11.64
CA ARG A 83 -4.39 4.39 12.57
C ARG A 83 -4.53 5.80 12.01
N LEU A 84 -3.45 6.36 11.46
CA LEU A 84 -3.45 7.69 10.84
C LEU A 84 -4.34 7.75 9.60
N TYR A 85 -4.29 6.71 8.76
CA TYR A 85 -5.14 6.58 7.58
C TYR A 85 -6.63 6.63 7.93
N GLN A 86 -7.05 5.91 8.98
CA GLN A 86 -8.44 5.91 9.43
C GLN A 86 -8.91 7.27 9.94
N ILE A 87 -8.03 8.05 10.59
CA ILE A 87 -8.37 9.39 11.10
C ILE A 87 -8.54 10.39 9.96
N GLU A 88 -7.75 10.26 8.89
CA GLU A 88 -7.84 11.15 7.73
C GLU A 88 -9.00 10.79 6.79
N SER A 89 -9.36 9.50 6.72
CA SER A 89 -10.41 9.00 5.83
C SER A 89 -11.81 9.04 6.45
N GLY A 90 -11.92 9.36 7.75
CA GLY A 90 -13.18 9.50 8.49
C GLY A 90 -13.60 10.96 8.58
#